data_AF-A0A024FWM3-F1
#
_entry.id   AF-A0A024FWM3-F1
#
_cell.length_a   1.000
_cell.length_b   1.000
_cell.length_c   1.000
_cell.angle_alpha   90.00
_cell.angle_beta   90.00
_cell.angle_gamma   90.00
#
_symmetry.space_group_name_H-M   'P 1'
#
loop_
_entity.id
_entity.type
_entity.pdbx_description
1 polymer ?
#
loop_
_entity_poly.entity_id
_entity_poly.type
_entity_poly.pdbx_seq_one_letter_code
_entity_poly.pdbx_strand_id
1 'polypeptide(L)'
;MVRKGRSRPNIAGERYDSNALSLEQNYDRKDEPTNGSSQAMSMGMEGFQEMMEMMRSGQSNGMLPPGFSGIPGGVIVYHGISKDTPIDRSFITIFPNYINAAKTLAMGRRIPKSQACDDPLVEELSEICAYFNLPHLIETHKRYPRDWMVLGRVRVRLRNANNEWENPNIQSRKQLMVQMGSLIPKLQSRAKRLEKEAAEAAKKTLSVTTGAVISSSSSKKKGKKKGKK
;
A
#
# COMPACT_ATOMS: atom_id res chain seq x y z
N MET A 1 20.42 -18.35 -29.99
CA MET A 1 20.94 -16.97 -29.85
C MET A 1 20.82 -16.50 -28.40
N VAL A 2 21.93 -16.53 -27.66
CA VAL A 2 22.00 -16.10 -26.25
C VAL A 2 22.27 -14.59 -26.23
N ARG A 3 21.43 -13.81 -25.53
CA ARG A 3 21.55 -12.35 -25.44
C ARG A 3 22.71 -11.98 -24.51
N LYS A 4 23.76 -11.39 -25.07
CA LYS A 4 24.97 -10.93 -24.35
C LYS A 4 24.58 -9.87 -23.30
N GLY A 5 24.89 -10.15 -22.03
CA GLY A 5 24.66 -9.22 -20.91
C GLY A 5 25.50 -7.94 -21.03
N ARG A 6 24.96 -6.82 -20.53
CA ARG A 6 25.69 -5.53 -20.43
C ARG A 6 26.77 -5.63 -19.36
N SER A 7 28.04 -5.63 -19.75
CA SER A 7 29.18 -5.46 -18.85
C SER A 7 29.41 -3.97 -18.58
N ARG A 8 29.33 -3.54 -17.32
CA ARG A 8 29.95 -2.28 -16.85
C ARG A 8 31.20 -2.67 -16.05
N PRO A 9 32.36 -2.03 -16.27
CA PRO A 9 33.52 -2.29 -15.43
C PRO A 9 33.28 -1.75 -14.01
N ASN A 10 33.45 -2.60 -13.00
CA ASN A 10 33.55 -2.18 -11.60
C ASN A 10 35.03 -1.97 -11.26
N ILE A 11 35.34 -0.97 -10.44
CA ILE A 11 36.68 -0.39 -10.20
C ILE A 11 37.68 -1.29 -9.44
N ALA A 12 37.38 -2.59 -9.30
CA ALA A 12 38.18 -3.53 -8.52
C ALA A 12 38.52 -4.84 -9.25
N GLY A 13 38.55 -4.86 -10.59
CA GLY A 13 39.22 -5.93 -11.36
C GLY A 13 38.61 -7.35 -11.34
N GLU A 14 37.58 -7.63 -10.55
CA GLU A 14 36.95 -8.96 -10.52
C GLU A 14 35.83 -9.10 -11.56
N ARG A 15 35.85 -10.23 -12.30
CA ARG A 15 34.81 -10.62 -13.25
C ARG A 15 33.58 -11.12 -12.48
N TYR A 16 32.44 -10.44 -12.64
CA TYR A 16 31.16 -10.92 -12.12
C TYR A 16 30.63 -12.02 -13.04
N ASP A 17 30.83 -13.29 -12.69
CA ASP A 17 30.29 -14.45 -13.40
C ASP A 17 29.01 -14.93 -12.70
N SER A 18 27.86 -14.71 -13.34
CA SER A 18 26.53 -14.94 -12.75
C SER A 18 26.14 -16.42 -12.59
N ASN A 19 27.03 -17.36 -12.94
CA ASN A 19 26.79 -18.81 -12.92
C ASN A 19 27.81 -19.61 -12.06
N ALA A 20 28.66 -18.97 -11.26
CA ALA A 20 29.58 -19.68 -10.36
C ALA A 20 28.86 -20.13 -9.08
N LEU A 21 28.13 -21.24 -9.14
CA LEU A 21 27.77 -22.02 -7.96
C LEU A 21 28.98 -22.88 -7.57
N SER A 22 29.85 -22.34 -6.72
CA SER A 22 30.81 -23.15 -5.96
C SER A 22 30.04 -23.93 -4.89
N LEU A 23 29.97 -25.24 -5.09
CA LEU A 23 29.56 -26.23 -4.12
C LEU A 23 30.43 -26.11 -2.85
N GLU A 24 29.84 -26.45 -1.70
CA GLU A 24 30.41 -26.52 -0.35
C GLU A 24 30.48 -25.21 0.45
N GLN A 25 29.41 -24.96 1.20
CA GLN A 25 29.53 -24.45 2.56
C GLN A 25 28.55 -25.22 3.46
N ASN A 26 29.14 -26.10 4.26
CA ASN A 26 28.54 -26.85 5.34
C ASN A 26 27.73 -25.91 6.26
N TYR A 27 26.40 -26.09 6.29
CA TYR A 27 25.60 -25.62 7.41
C TYR A 27 25.65 -26.69 8.50
N ASP A 28 26.56 -26.45 9.44
CA ASP A 28 26.71 -27.15 10.70
C ASP A 28 25.40 -27.04 11.50
N ARG A 29 24.60 -28.12 11.45
CA ARG A 29 23.34 -28.27 12.18
C ARG A 29 23.71 -28.65 13.60
N LYS A 30 23.80 -27.66 14.50
CA LYS A 30 24.03 -27.95 15.92
C LYS A 30 22.82 -28.66 16.52
N ASP A 31 23.03 -29.94 16.81
CA ASP A 31 22.17 -30.79 17.61
C ASP A 31 22.11 -30.29 19.07
N GLU A 32 20.89 -30.09 19.59
CA GLU A 32 20.62 -29.86 21.01
C GLU A 32 20.35 -31.22 21.69
N PRO A 33 20.96 -31.50 22.85
CA PRO A 33 20.92 -32.82 23.45
C PRO A 33 19.57 -33.16 24.08
N THR A 34 19.10 -34.35 23.74
CA THR A 34 18.04 -35.09 24.45
C THR A 34 18.46 -35.41 25.88
N ASN A 35 17.68 -35.03 26.89
CA ASN A 35 17.52 -35.84 28.09
C ASN A 35 16.24 -35.50 28.85
N GLY A 36 15.43 -36.49 29.22
CA GLY A 36 14.30 -36.27 30.13
C GLY A 36 13.20 -37.32 30.11
N SER A 37 13.51 -38.49 30.66
CA SER A 37 12.59 -39.40 31.36
C SER A 37 11.40 -40.01 30.62
N SER A 38 11.52 -41.32 30.43
CA SER A 38 10.41 -42.26 30.30
C SER A 38 9.32 -42.04 31.36
N GLN A 39 8.11 -41.71 30.90
CA GLN A 39 6.89 -42.20 31.53
C GLN A 39 5.82 -42.41 30.46
N ALA A 40 5.63 -43.67 30.09
CA ALA A 40 4.55 -44.08 29.21
C ALA A 40 3.21 -43.80 29.89
N MET A 41 2.45 -42.82 29.39
CA MET A 41 1.04 -42.65 29.71
C MET A 41 0.24 -43.21 28.54
N SER A 42 -0.18 -44.46 28.68
CA SER A 42 -1.20 -45.09 27.85
C SER A 42 -2.52 -44.33 28.06
N MET A 43 -2.86 -43.41 27.17
CA MET A 43 -4.24 -42.92 27.06
C MET A 43 -4.90 -43.58 25.85
N GLY A 44 -5.95 -44.33 26.16
CA GLY A 44 -6.62 -45.27 25.27
C GLY A 44 -7.18 -44.63 24.00
N MET A 45 -7.20 -45.46 22.97
CA MET A 45 -7.67 -45.23 21.60
C MET A 45 -9.14 -44.76 21.48
N GLU A 46 -9.85 -44.63 22.60
CA GLU A 46 -11.29 -44.32 22.69
C GLU A 46 -11.56 -42.81 22.68
N GLY A 47 -10.70 -42.00 23.31
CA GLY A 47 -10.88 -40.54 23.35
C GLY A 47 -10.53 -39.81 22.04
N PHE A 48 -9.67 -40.43 21.21
CA PHE A 48 -9.38 -39.91 19.87
C PHE A 48 -10.55 -40.12 18.91
N GLN A 49 -11.27 -41.24 19.06
CA GLN A 49 -12.49 -41.54 18.32
C GLN A 49 -13.60 -40.53 18.69
N GLU A 50 -13.76 -40.25 19.98
CA GLU A 50 -14.76 -39.30 20.50
C GLU A 50 -14.46 -37.85 20.08
N MET A 51 -13.19 -37.44 20.05
CA MET A 51 -12.77 -36.13 19.51
C MET A 51 -13.00 -36.03 18.00
N MET A 52 -12.71 -37.10 17.24
CA MET A 52 -12.96 -37.14 15.80
C MET A 52 -14.48 -37.17 15.50
N GLU A 53 -15.28 -37.76 16.38
CA GLU A 53 -16.75 -37.79 16.31
C GLU A 53 -17.40 -36.45 16.69
N MET A 54 -16.81 -35.71 17.64
CA MET A 54 -17.21 -34.33 17.97
C MET A 54 -16.89 -33.37 16.81
N MET A 55 -15.79 -33.61 16.08
CA MET A 55 -15.43 -32.86 14.87
C MET A 55 -16.32 -33.21 13.66
N ARG A 56 -16.95 -34.39 13.69
CA ARG A 56 -17.87 -34.89 12.64
C ARG A 56 -19.32 -34.52 12.90
N SER A 57 -19.74 -34.40 14.16
CA SER A 57 -21.08 -33.95 14.58
C SER A 57 -21.20 -32.42 14.70
N GLY A 58 -20.09 -31.68 14.81
CA GLY A 58 -20.03 -30.22 14.63
C GLY A 58 -20.16 -29.77 13.17
N GLN A 59 -20.34 -30.71 12.23
CA GLN A 59 -20.43 -30.47 10.80
C GLN A 59 -21.88 -30.31 10.29
N SER A 60 -22.77 -29.73 11.11
CA SER A 60 -24.13 -29.37 10.71
C SER A 60 -24.45 -27.90 10.98
N ASN A 61 -23.58 -27.00 10.51
CA ASN A 61 -23.95 -25.68 9.96
C ASN A 61 -22.71 -24.95 9.37
N GLY A 62 -21.81 -25.71 8.75
CA GLY A 62 -20.72 -25.17 7.94
C GLY A 62 -21.07 -25.16 6.46
N MET A 63 -22.31 -24.82 6.11
CA MET A 63 -22.70 -24.61 4.72
C MET A 63 -22.09 -23.28 4.30
N LEU A 64 -20.84 -23.32 3.82
CA LEU A 64 -20.34 -22.25 2.96
C LEU A 64 -21.34 -22.16 1.81
N PRO A 65 -22.09 -21.05 1.68
CA PRO A 65 -23.06 -20.94 0.60
C PRO A 65 -22.32 -21.07 -0.73
N PRO A 66 -22.75 -21.96 -1.64
CA PRO A 66 -22.27 -21.95 -3.01
C PRO A 66 -22.79 -20.66 -3.65
N GLY A 67 -21.99 -19.60 -3.52
CA GLY A 67 -22.45 -18.24 -3.80
C GLY A 67 -21.60 -17.12 -3.21
N PHE A 68 -20.56 -17.39 -2.42
CA PHE A 68 -19.55 -16.35 -2.10
C PHE A 68 -18.67 -16.06 -3.32
N SER A 69 -19.31 -15.52 -4.34
CA SER A 69 -18.75 -14.97 -5.57
C SER A 69 -17.99 -13.70 -5.23
N GLY A 70 -16.76 -13.88 -4.75
CA GLY A 70 -15.79 -12.81 -4.63
C GLY A 70 -16.03 -11.88 -3.45
N ILE A 71 -14.94 -11.55 -2.77
CA ILE A 71 -14.81 -10.33 -1.98
C ILE A 71 -15.46 -9.20 -2.79
N PRO A 72 -16.39 -8.38 -2.24
CA PRO A 72 -17.03 -7.31 -2.99
C PRO A 72 -15.93 -6.47 -3.62
N GLY A 73 -15.81 -6.55 -4.95
CA GLY A 73 -14.77 -5.87 -5.70
C GLY A 73 -14.83 -4.41 -5.32
N GLY A 74 -13.81 -3.92 -4.60
CA GLY A 74 -13.94 -2.63 -3.95
C GLY A 74 -14.20 -1.52 -4.95
N VAL A 75 -14.83 -0.44 -4.50
CA VAL A 75 -15.47 0.59 -5.33
C VAL A 75 -14.58 1.01 -6.52
N ILE A 76 -15.08 0.80 -7.73
CA ILE A 76 -14.47 1.31 -8.96
C ILE A 76 -15.27 2.53 -9.40
N VAL A 77 -14.60 3.66 -9.56
CA VAL A 77 -15.21 4.91 -10.05
C VAL A 77 -14.80 5.09 -11.51
N TYR A 78 -15.78 5.26 -12.40
CA TYR A 78 -15.56 5.39 -13.84
C TYR A 78 -15.75 6.84 -14.29
N HIS A 79 -14.84 7.35 -15.10
CA HIS A 79 -14.88 8.71 -15.65
C HIS A 79 -14.69 8.65 -17.18
N GLY A 80 -15.75 8.96 -17.92
CA GLY A 80 -15.74 8.91 -19.39
C GLY A 80 -15.66 7.50 -19.97
N ILE A 81 -15.94 6.46 -19.18
CA ILE A 81 -15.95 5.04 -19.58
C ILE A 81 -17.22 4.39 -19.07
N SER A 82 -17.90 3.59 -19.90
CA SER A 82 -19.04 2.78 -19.45
C SER A 82 -18.56 1.60 -18.60
N LYS A 83 -19.35 1.21 -17.59
CA LYS A 83 -19.07 0.06 -16.71
C LYS A 83 -18.89 -1.26 -17.47
N ASP A 84 -19.53 -1.38 -18.63
CA ASP A 84 -19.47 -2.60 -19.46
C ASP A 84 -18.21 -2.67 -20.32
N THR A 85 -17.43 -1.58 -20.37
CA THR A 85 -16.21 -1.54 -21.17
C THR A 85 -15.16 -2.46 -20.54
N PRO A 86 -14.63 -3.46 -21.27
CA PRO A 86 -13.60 -4.33 -20.72
C PRO A 86 -12.32 -3.52 -20.45
N ILE A 87 -11.86 -3.56 -19.20
CA ILE A 87 -10.62 -2.90 -18.78
C ILE A 87 -9.43 -3.81 -19.18
N ASP A 88 -8.98 -3.66 -20.42
CA ASP A 88 -7.96 -4.50 -21.03
C ASP A 88 -6.52 -3.95 -20.85
N ARG A 89 -5.54 -4.51 -21.57
CA ARG A 89 -4.13 -4.12 -21.47
C ARG A 89 -3.85 -2.74 -22.09
N SER A 90 -4.74 -2.21 -22.94
CA SER A 90 -4.63 -0.87 -23.53
C SER A 90 -4.58 0.24 -22.45
N PHE A 91 -5.27 0.02 -21.33
CA PHE A 91 -5.27 0.93 -20.20
C PHE A 91 -3.93 0.93 -19.47
N ILE A 92 -3.36 2.12 -19.29
CA ILE A 92 -2.17 2.31 -18.48
C ILE A 92 -2.55 2.42 -17.01
N THR A 93 -1.78 1.79 -16.12
CA THR A 93 -1.98 1.88 -14.66
C THR A 93 -1.07 2.91 -14.05
N ILE A 94 -1.59 3.89 -13.32
CA ILE A 94 -0.82 4.89 -12.60
C ILE A 94 -1.10 4.76 -11.10
N PHE A 95 -0.04 4.59 -10.31
CA PHE A 95 -0.09 4.68 -8.85
C PHE A 95 0.43 6.06 -8.41
N PRO A 96 -0.05 6.61 -7.29
CA PRO A 96 0.46 7.88 -6.75
C PRO A 96 1.98 7.89 -6.53
N ASN A 97 2.56 6.77 -6.08
CA ASN A 97 4.01 6.62 -5.85
C ASN A 97 4.87 6.92 -7.08
N TYR A 98 4.31 6.83 -8.30
CA TYR A 98 5.08 7.10 -9.52
C TYR A 98 5.46 8.57 -9.65
N ILE A 99 4.65 9.47 -9.09
CA ILE A 99 4.75 10.92 -9.22
C ILE A 99 5.16 11.56 -7.88
N ASN A 100 5.13 10.80 -6.78
CA ASN A 100 5.53 11.28 -5.46
C ASN A 100 7.05 11.62 -5.41
N ALA A 101 7.37 12.87 -5.05
CA ALA A 101 8.74 13.38 -4.94
C ALA A 101 9.51 12.83 -3.73
N ALA A 102 8.80 12.52 -2.63
CA ALA A 102 9.37 11.96 -1.41
C ALA A 102 9.85 10.51 -1.61
N LYS A 103 9.23 9.76 -2.52
CA LYS A 103 9.61 8.37 -2.82
C LYS A 103 10.82 8.33 -3.75
N THR A 104 11.76 7.41 -3.51
CA THR A 104 12.91 7.17 -4.40
C THR A 104 12.52 6.33 -5.63
N LEU A 105 13.44 6.18 -6.60
CA LEU A 105 13.24 5.31 -7.76
C LEU A 105 13.01 3.83 -7.35
N ALA A 106 13.75 3.37 -6.33
CA ALA A 106 13.59 2.04 -5.75
C ALA A 106 12.21 1.87 -5.12
N MET A 107 11.74 2.88 -4.39
CA MET A 107 10.42 2.92 -3.74
C MET A 107 9.25 3.11 -4.71
N GLY A 108 9.51 3.33 -6.00
CA GLY A 108 8.47 3.33 -7.03
C GLY A 108 8.39 4.57 -7.90
N ARG A 109 9.09 5.67 -7.58
CA ARG A 109 9.07 6.88 -8.41
C ARG A 109 9.49 6.56 -9.86
N ARG A 110 8.82 7.20 -10.84
CA ARG A 110 9.03 6.98 -12.28
C ARG A 110 9.45 8.22 -13.05
N ILE A 111 9.35 9.40 -12.44
CA ILE A 111 9.73 10.69 -13.02
C ILE A 111 10.88 11.34 -12.21
N PRO A 112 11.63 12.30 -12.78
CA PRO A 112 12.66 13.03 -12.04
C PRO A 112 12.04 13.81 -10.88
N LYS A 113 12.80 13.98 -9.79
CA LYS A 113 12.31 14.63 -8.56
C LYS A 113 11.86 16.08 -8.79
N SER A 114 12.50 16.80 -9.71
CA SER A 114 12.16 18.19 -10.06
C SER A 114 10.80 18.35 -10.74
N GLN A 115 10.26 17.28 -11.34
CA GLN A 115 8.95 17.28 -12.01
C GLN A 115 7.90 16.49 -11.21
N ALA A 116 8.27 16.03 -10.02
CA ALA A 116 7.41 15.28 -9.12
C ALA A 116 6.70 16.23 -8.15
N CYS A 117 5.59 15.75 -7.56
CA CYS A 117 4.85 16.50 -6.55
C CYS A 117 4.89 15.77 -5.20
N ASP A 118 4.69 16.51 -4.12
CA ASP A 118 4.65 15.94 -2.78
C ASP A 118 3.29 15.28 -2.53
N ASP A 119 3.30 14.08 -1.97
CA ASP A 119 2.12 13.32 -1.55
C ASP A 119 0.87 13.45 -2.46
N PRO A 120 0.96 13.00 -3.72
CA PRO A 120 -0.18 12.95 -4.62
C PRO A 120 -1.25 11.98 -4.12
N LEU A 121 -2.52 12.34 -4.32
CA LEU A 121 -3.67 11.46 -4.09
C LEU A 121 -4.24 10.90 -5.39
N VAL A 122 -4.94 9.76 -5.30
CA VAL A 122 -5.57 9.12 -6.46
C VAL A 122 -6.67 9.99 -7.07
N GLU A 123 -7.38 10.74 -6.24
CA GLU A 123 -8.41 11.70 -6.67
C GLU A 123 -7.80 12.86 -7.46
N GLU A 124 -6.67 13.40 -7.02
CA GLU A 124 -5.94 14.45 -7.75
C GLU A 124 -5.46 13.95 -9.12
N LEU A 125 -5.02 12.67 -9.21
CA LEU A 125 -4.67 12.06 -10.49
C LEU A 125 -5.88 11.97 -11.43
N SER A 126 -7.07 11.67 -10.89
CA SER A 126 -8.32 11.61 -11.66
C SER A 126 -8.72 13.00 -12.15
N GLU A 127 -8.64 14.04 -11.31
CA GLU A 127 -8.94 15.42 -11.70
C GLU A 127 -8.07 15.89 -12.88
N ILE A 128 -6.77 15.58 -12.87
CA ILE A 128 -5.88 15.91 -13.99
C ILE A 128 -6.22 15.10 -15.25
N CYS A 129 -6.57 13.82 -15.11
CA CYS A 129 -7.02 13.04 -16.27
C CYS A 129 -8.31 13.61 -16.87
N ALA A 130 -9.24 14.05 -16.02
CA ALA A 130 -10.47 14.72 -16.43
C ALA A 130 -10.17 16.05 -17.14
N TYR A 131 -9.23 16.85 -16.63
CA TYR A 131 -8.79 18.10 -17.28
C TYR A 131 -8.26 17.88 -18.70
N PHE A 132 -7.56 16.77 -18.93
CA PHE A 132 -7.08 16.39 -20.27
C PHE A 132 -8.11 15.63 -21.11
N ASN A 133 -9.36 15.50 -20.66
CA ASN A 133 -10.42 14.73 -21.31
C ASN A 133 -10.01 13.27 -21.61
N LEU A 134 -9.17 12.67 -20.76
CA LEU A 134 -8.74 11.29 -20.92
C LEU A 134 -9.73 10.36 -20.20
N PRO A 135 -10.31 9.36 -20.89
CA PRO A 135 -11.14 8.34 -20.26
C PRO A 135 -10.33 7.55 -19.23
N HIS A 136 -10.81 7.50 -17.99
CA HIS A 136 -10.10 6.83 -16.91
C HIS A 136 -11.04 6.26 -15.84
N LEU A 137 -10.48 5.42 -14.97
CA LEU A 137 -11.18 4.83 -13.84
C LEU A 137 -10.27 4.75 -12.63
N ILE A 138 -10.87 4.78 -11.45
CA ILE A 138 -10.22 4.68 -10.16
C ILE A 138 -10.58 3.32 -9.57
N GLU A 139 -9.58 2.49 -9.27
CA GLU A 139 -9.77 1.27 -8.48
C GLU A 139 -9.31 1.54 -7.04
N THR A 140 -10.23 1.98 -6.18
CA THR A 140 -9.91 2.45 -4.81
C THR A 140 -9.29 1.39 -3.90
N HIS A 141 -9.62 0.12 -4.14
CA HIS A 141 -9.25 -1.01 -3.30
C HIS A 141 -7.87 -1.62 -3.62
N LYS A 142 -7.26 -1.24 -4.74
CA LYS A 142 -5.93 -1.76 -5.10
C LYS A 142 -4.84 -1.05 -4.32
N ARG A 143 -3.71 -1.73 -4.13
CA ARG A 143 -2.54 -1.22 -3.42
C ARG A 143 -1.32 -1.29 -4.30
N TYR A 144 -0.35 -0.41 -4.06
CA TYR A 144 0.92 -0.47 -4.76
C TYR A 144 1.78 -1.64 -4.19
N PRO A 145 2.28 -2.58 -5.00
CA PRO A 145 2.96 -3.76 -4.47
C PRO A 145 4.20 -3.49 -3.62
N ARG A 146 4.91 -2.37 -3.85
CA ARG A 146 6.08 -1.98 -3.04
C ARG A 146 5.72 -1.14 -1.82
N ASP A 147 4.48 -0.65 -1.75
CA ASP A 147 4.00 0.23 -0.68
C ASP A 147 2.51 -0.03 -0.47
N TRP A 148 2.22 -1.01 0.37
CA TRP A 148 0.86 -1.49 0.65
C TRP A 148 0.00 -0.47 1.41
N MET A 149 0.60 0.59 1.96
CA MET A 149 -0.11 1.66 2.66
C MET A 149 -0.78 2.62 1.68
N VAL A 150 -0.27 2.72 0.45
CA VAL A 150 -0.88 3.56 -0.60
C VAL A 150 -2.03 2.81 -1.25
N LEU A 151 -3.24 3.34 -1.02
CA LEU A 151 -4.48 2.85 -1.57
C LEU A 151 -4.81 3.53 -2.90
N GLY A 152 -5.47 2.75 -3.75
CA GLY A 152 -5.99 3.15 -5.04
C GLY A 152 -4.97 3.16 -6.18
N ARG A 153 -5.50 3.05 -7.39
CA ARG A 153 -4.77 3.29 -8.65
C ARG A 153 -5.71 3.85 -9.69
N VAL A 154 -5.17 4.64 -10.62
CA VAL A 154 -5.90 5.12 -11.79
C VAL A 154 -5.54 4.26 -12.99
N ARG A 155 -6.53 3.85 -13.77
CA ARG A 155 -6.34 3.25 -15.09
C ARG A 155 -6.81 4.25 -16.14
N VAL A 156 -5.93 4.60 -17.08
CA VAL A 156 -6.18 5.65 -18.08
C VAL A 156 -6.09 5.04 -19.47
N ARG A 157 -7.02 5.38 -20.35
CA ARG A 157 -6.92 5.06 -21.77
C ARG A 157 -6.19 6.19 -22.48
N LEU A 158 -5.08 5.87 -23.14
CA LEU A 158 -4.36 6.84 -23.99
C LEU A 158 -4.67 6.66 -25.47
N ARG A 159 -5.05 5.44 -25.87
CA ARG A 159 -5.35 5.08 -27.25
C ARG A 159 -6.73 4.47 -27.37
N ASN A 160 -7.39 4.77 -28.48
CA ASN A 160 -8.75 4.33 -28.74
C ASN A 160 -8.72 2.93 -29.35
N ALA A 161 -9.89 2.34 -29.56
CA ALA A 161 -10.01 1.08 -30.31
C ALA A 161 -9.37 1.18 -31.72
N ASN A 162 -9.39 2.38 -32.31
CA ASN A 162 -8.81 2.69 -33.62
C ASN A 162 -7.28 2.97 -33.57
N ASN A 163 -6.62 2.79 -32.42
CA ASN A 163 -5.20 3.12 -32.17
C ASN A 163 -4.83 4.62 -32.27
N GLU A 164 -5.80 5.51 -32.36
CA GLU A 164 -5.60 6.95 -32.30
C GLU A 164 -5.41 7.43 -30.86
N TRP A 165 -4.72 8.55 -30.66
CA TRP A 165 -4.50 9.14 -29.34
C TRP A 165 -5.76 9.87 -28.87
N GLU A 166 -6.24 9.57 -27.65
CA GLU A 166 -7.39 10.30 -27.04
C GLU A 166 -7.09 11.80 -26.93
N ASN A 167 -5.84 12.16 -26.64
CA ASN A 167 -5.40 13.55 -26.56
C ASN A 167 -4.08 13.74 -27.32
N PRO A 168 -4.00 14.65 -28.31
CA PRO A 168 -2.79 14.88 -29.09
C PRO A 168 -1.60 15.38 -28.25
N ASN A 169 -1.87 16.06 -27.13
CA ASN A 169 -0.85 16.58 -26.23
C ASN A 169 -0.26 15.50 -25.32
N ILE A 170 -0.84 14.30 -25.25
CA ILE A 170 -0.44 13.24 -24.33
C ILE A 170 -0.32 11.93 -25.10
N GLN A 171 0.88 11.71 -25.64
CA GLN A 171 1.18 10.54 -26.46
C GLN A 171 1.96 9.47 -25.68
N SER A 172 2.46 9.83 -24.49
CA SER A 172 3.24 8.91 -23.67
C SER A 172 2.76 8.90 -22.23
N ARG A 173 2.80 7.71 -21.63
CA ARG A 173 2.62 7.53 -20.19
C ARG A 173 3.55 8.41 -19.37
N LYS A 174 4.82 8.56 -19.80
CA LYS A 174 5.79 9.41 -19.09
C LYS A 174 5.40 10.88 -19.20
N GLN A 175 4.94 11.31 -20.37
CA GLN A 175 4.46 12.68 -20.60
C GLN A 175 3.27 13.01 -19.70
N LEU A 176 2.28 12.11 -19.61
CA LEU A 176 1.15 12.26 -18.69
C LEU A 176 1.62 12.43 -17.24
N MET A 177 2.54 11.57 -16.77
CA MET A 177 3.04 11.64 -15.39
C MET A 177 3.79 12.93 -15.09
N VAL A 178 4.55 13.47 -16.05
CA VAL A 178 5.26 14.75 -15.90
C VAL A 178 4.26 15.92 -15.84
N GLN A 179 3.24 15.91 -16.69
CA GLN A 179 2.17 16.92 -16.68
C GLN A 179 1.39 16.88 -15.35
N MET A 180 1.04 15.68 -14.88
CA MET A 180 0.43 15.48 -13.56
C MET A 180 1.28 16.10 -12.44
N GLY A 181 2.58 15.80 -12.39
CA GLY A 181 3.47 16.35 -11.36
C GLY A 181 3.55 17.88 -11.36
N SER A 182 3.45 18.52 -12.54
CA SER A 182 3.44 19.99 -12.64
C SER A 182 2.08 20.63 -12.32
N LEU A 183 0.96 19.93 -12.53
CA LEU A 183 -0.38 20.50 -12.40
C LEU A 183 -1.04 20.21 -11.04
N ILE A 184 -0.74 19.07 -10.41
CA ILE A 184 -1.31 18.70 -9.10
C ILE A 184 -1.10 19.79 -8.04
N PRO A 185 0.10 20.40 -7.88
CA PRO A 185 0.29 21.48 -6.91
C PRO A 185 -0.56 22.73 -7.16
N LYS A 186 -1.08 22.92 -8.39
CA LYS A 186 -1.89 24.08 -8.79
C LYS A 186 -3.40 23.84 -8.64
N LEU A 187 -3.81 22.63 -8.24
CA LEU A 187 -5.21 22.28 -8.08
C LEU A 187 -5.84 23.03 -6.90
N GLN A 188 -7.04 23.59 -7.14
CA GLN A 188 -7.81 24.28 -6.11
C GLN A 188 -8.34 23.30 -5.04
N SER A 189 -8.67 22.07 -5.44
CA SER A 189 -9.06 20.98 -4.53
C SER A 189 -7.98 20.71 -3.48
N ARG A 190 -6.71 20.72 -3.90
CA ARG A 190 -5.55 20.53 -3.03
C ARG A 190 -5.36 21.69 -2.06
N ALA A 191 -5.47 22.94 -2.52
CA ALA A 191 -5.36 24.11 -1.65
C ALA A 191 -6.40 24.06 -0.51
N LYS A 192 -7.68 23.83 -0.86
CA LYS A 192 -8.78 23.71 0.11
C LYS A 192 -8.57 22.57 1.11
N ARG A 193 -8.04 21.43 0.65
CA ARG A 193 -7.75 20.27 1.49
C ARG A 193 -6.64 20.58 2.49
N LEU A 194 -5.53 21.18 2.05
CA LEU A 194 -4.43 21.56 2.92
C LEU A 194 -4.85 22.60 3.97
N GLU A 195 -5.70 23.57 3.60
CA GLU A 195 -6.30 24.52 4.55
C GLU A 195 -7.16 23.81 5.61
N LYS A 196 -7.98 22.84 5.20
CA LYS A 196 -8.81 22.05 6.12
C LYS A 196 -7.96 21.18 7.05
N GLU A 197 -6.97 20.47 6.52
CA GLU A 197 -6.04 19.64 7.29
C GLU A 197 -5.25 20.49 8.30
N ALA A 198 -4.80 21.69 7.91
CA ALA A 198 -4.12 22.63 8.80
C ALA A 198 -5.05 23.15 9.91
N ALA A 199 -6.31 23.47 9.59
CA ALA A 199 -7.30 23.90 10.58
C ALA A 199 -7.65 22.78 11.57
N GLU A 200 -7.76 21.53 11.11
CA GLU A 200 -7.99 20.36 11.97
C GLU A 200 -6.77 20.05 12.84
N ALA A 201 -5.56 20.17 12.30
CA ALA A 201 -4.33 20.03 13.08
C ALA A 201 -4.24 21.08 14.19
N ALA A 202 -4.56 22.36 13.89
CA ALA A 202 -4.58 23.43 14.88
C ALA A 202 -5.62 23.20 15.99
N LYS A 203 -6.81 22.71 15.64
CA LYS A 203 -7.85 22.33 16.62
C LYS A 203 -7.39 21.16 17.51
N LYS A 204 -6.71 20.17 16.94
CA LYS A 204 -6.19 19.00 17.68
C LYS A 204 -5.04 19.38 18.60
N THR A 205 -4.18 20.33 18.22
CA THR A 205 -3.14 20.83 19.13
C THR A 205 -3.74 21.61 20.29
N LEU A 206 -4.77 22.43 20.04
CA LEU A 206 -5.45 23.22 21.09
C LEU A 206 -6.15 22.34 22.14
N SER A 207 -6.81 21.24 21.72
CA SER A 207 -7.48 20.31 22.64
C SER A 207 -6.52 19.45 23.47
N VAL A 208 -5.33 19.14 22.95
CA VAL A 208 -4.29 18.43 23.71
C VAL A 208 -3.67 19.35 24.78
N THR A 209 -3.46 20.63 24.47
CA THR A 209 -3.01 21.61 25.48
C THR A 209 -4.02 21.83 26.59
N THR A 210 -5.33 21.89 26.33
CA THR A 210 -6.34 22.07 27.39
C THR A 210 -6.51 20.83 28.27
N GLY A 211 -6.29 19.62 27.74
CA GLY A 211 -6.24 18.38 28.53
C GLY A 211 -5.03 18.31 29.48
N ALA A 212 -3.88 18.87 29.09
CA ALA A 212 -2.68 18.89 29.93
C ALA A 212 -2.81 19.85 31.13
N VAL A 213 -3.45 21.01 30.98
CA VAL A 213 -3.57 22.01 32.08
C VAL A 213 -4.50 21.56 33.22
N ILE A 214 -5.47 20.69 32.95
CA ILE A 214 -6.38 20.17 33.99
C ILE A 214 -5.68 19.12 34.86
N SER A 215 -4.70 18.38 34.31
CA SER A 215 -3.97 17.33 35.05
C SER A 215 -2.89 17.86 36.01
N SER A 216 -2.50 19.14 35.91
CA SER A 216 -1.43 19.72 36.75
C SER A 216 -1.92 20.62 37.89
N SER A 217 -3.24 20.75 38.14
CA SER A 217 -3.78 21.65 39.17
C SER A 217 -4.26 20.97 40.47
N SER A 218 -4.13 19.65 40.63
CA SER A 218 -4.64 18.91 41.81
C SER A 218 -3.55 18.27 42.70
N SER A 219 -2.47 18.98 43.07
CA SER A 219 -1.56 18.47 44.12
C SER A 219 -0.70 19.52 44.84
N LYS A 220 -1.30 20.49 45.54
CA LYS A 220 -0.65 21.13 46.72
C LYS A 220 -1.61 22.01 47.54
N LYS A 221 -2.20 21.46 48.60
CA LYS A 221 -2.53 22.25 49.81
C LYS A 221 -2.53 21.35 51.05
N LYS A 222 -1.35 21.20 51.66
CA LYS A 222 -1.11 20.54 52.94
C LYS A 222 -1.62 21.45 54.07
N GLY A 223 -2.59 20.96 54.85
CA GLY A 223 -3.22 21.69 55.94
C GLY A 223 -2.28 21.98 57.12
N LYS A 224 -2.40 23.18 57.71
CA LYS A 224 -1.77 23.58 58.97
C LYS A 224 -2.88 23.82 59.99
N LYS A 225 -3.17 22.81 60.80
CA LYS A 225 -4.13 22.82 61.91
C LYS A 225 -3.44 23.49 63.10
N LYS A 226 -3.83 24.71 63.48
CA LYS A 226 -3.33 25.41 64.67
C LYS A 226 -4.28 25.08 65.83
N GLY A 227 -3.78 24.31 66.80
CA GLY A 227 -4.49 23.89 67.99
C GLY A 227 -4.62 25.02 69.01
N LYS A 228 -5.73 24.93 69.75
CA LYS A 228 -6.16 25.76 70.86
C LYS A 228 -5.73 25.06 72.17
N LYS A 229 -4.85 25.69 72.95
CA LYS A 229 -4.79 25.69 74.42
C LYS A 229 -3.62 26.55 74.86
#